data_AF-A0A162IY48-F1
#
_entry.id   AF-A0A162IY48-F1
#
_cell.length_a   1.000
_cell.length_b   1.000
_cell.length_c   1.000
_cell.angle_alpha   90.00
_cell.angle_beta   90.00
_cell.angle_gamma   90.00
#
_symmetry.space_group_name_H-M   'P 1'
#
loop_
_entity.id
_entity.type
_entity.pdbx_description
1 polymer ?
#
loop_
_entity_poly.entity_id
_entity_poly.type
_entity_poly.pdbx_seq_one_letter_code
_entity_poly.pdbx_strand_id
1 'polypeptide(L)' 'MLKKTGRPKMNEENKAKYEAAAFFNKEDYTLLQEIATQEKTKPGILVKKIIKEWLKMEKKKREKEWSK' A
#
# COMPACT_ATOMS: atom_id res chain seq x y z
N MET A 1 27.24 -31.42 -11.80
CA MET A 1 26.51 -31.04 -10.57
C MET A 1 25.47 -29.98 -10.92
N LEU A 2 24.19 -30.37 -11.02
CA LEU A 2 23.09 -29.45 -11.33
C LEU A 2 22.73 -28.65 -10.07
N LYS A 3 23.06 -27.34 -10.06
CA LYS A 3 22.61 -26.42 -9.01
C LYS A 3 21.08 -26.33 -9.08
N LYS A 4 20.39 -26.91 -8.09
CA LYS A 4 18.95 -26.72 -7.89
C LYS A 4 18.71 -25.22 -7.75
N THR A 5 18.23 -24.56 -8.80
CA THR A 5 17.68 -23.21 -8.74
C THR A 5 16.36 -23.30 -7.97
N GLY A 6 16.46 -23.36 -6.64
CA GLY A 6 15.31 -23.30 -5.77
C GLY A 6 14.57 -22.00 -6.06
N ARG A 7 13.32 -22.10 -6.54
CA ARG A 7 12.42 -20.94 -6.58
C ARG A 7 12.47 -20.30 -5.18
N PRO A 8 12.76 -19.00 -5.07
CA PRO A 8 12.77 -18.35 -3.76
C PRO A 8 11.40 -18.58 -3.12
N LYS A 9 11.36 -19.26 -1.97
CA LYS A 9 10.16 -19.35 -1.14
C LYS A 9 9.85 -17.93 -0.69
N MET A 10 8.94 -17.29 -1.41
CA MET A 10 8.47 -15.96 -1.07
C MET A 10 7.66 -16.07 0.22
N ASN A 11 8.22 -15.61 1.33
CA ASN A 11 7.50 -15.53 2.61
C ASN A 11 6.18 -14.76 2.41
N GLU A 12 5.09 -15.21 3.04
CA GLU A 12 3.75 -14.61 2.87
C GLU A 12 3.72 -13.09 3.12
N GLU A 13 4.57 -12.60 4.03
CA GLU A 13 4.72 -11.16 4.28
C GLU A 13 5.28 -10.38 3.08
N ASN A 14 6.20 -11.00 2.32
CA ASN A 14 6.69 -10.44 1.07
C ASN A 14 5.65 -10.62 -0.04
N LYS A 15 4.88 -11.72 -0.04
CA LYS A 15 3.75 -11.93 -0.96
C LYS A 15 2.72 -10.81 -0.87
N ALA A 16 2.30 -10.45 0.35
CA ALA A 16 1.38 -9.34 0.56
C ALA A 16 1.95 -7.98 0.10
N LYS A 17 3.25 -7.73 0.28
CA LYS A 17 3.91 -6.50 -0.21
C LYS A 17 3.96 -6.43 -1.74
N TYR A 18 4.24 -7.55 -2.40
CA TYR A 18 4.25 -7.64 -3.87
C TYR A 18 2.83 -7.61 -4.46
N GLU A 19 1.86 -8.25 -3.81
CA GLU A 19 0.45 -8.19 -4.22
C GLU A 19 -0.10 -6.77 -4.08
N ALA A 20 0.22 -6.04 -3.00
CA ALA A 20 -0.15 -4.63 -2.84
C ALA A 20 0.40 -3.73 -3.96
N ALA A 21 1.62 -3.99 -4.42
CA ALA A 21 2.20 -3.28 -5.56
C ALA A 21 1.54 -3.66 -6.90
N ALA A 22 0.91 -4.83 -7.00
CA ALA A 22 0.20 -5.29 -8.18
C ALA A 22 -1.21 -4.70 -8.35
N PHE A 23 -1.76 -4.02 -7.34
CA PHE A 23 -3.07 -3.35 -7.44
C PHE A 23 -3.01 -2.01 -8.16
N PHE A 24 -1.85 -1.36 -8.17
CA PHE A 24 -1.68 -0.11 -8.90
C PHE A 24 -1.35 -0.43 -10.36
N ASN A 25 -2.11 0.16 -11.28
CA ASN A 25 -1.66 0.20 -12.66
C ASN A 25 -0.38 1.07 -12.75
N LYS A 26 0.34 0.98 -13.86
CA LYS A 26 1.64 1.65 -14.01
C LYS A 26 1.53 3.17 -13.84
N GLU A 27 0.43 3.78 -14.29
CA GLU A 27 0.19 5.21 -14.23
C GLU A 27 -0.04 5.67 -12.79
N ASP A 28 -0.91 4.98 -12.05
CA ASP A 28 -1.20 5.26 -10.64
C ASP A 28 0.03 5.06 -9.76
N TYR A 29 0.84 4.03 -10.04
CA TYR A 29 2.09 3.82 -9.31
C TYR A 29 3.11 4.92 -9.59
N THR A 30 3.18 5.40 -10.83
CA THR A 30 4.07 6.51 -11.21
C THR A 30 3.67 7.79 -10.48
N LEU A 31 2.38 8.12 -10.49
CA LEU A 31 1.85 9.27 -9.76
C LEU A 31 2.11 9.13 -8.24
N LEU A 32 1.86 7.95 -7.66
CA LEU A 32 2.15 7.68 -6.26
C LEU A 32 3.64 7.89 -5.94
N GLN A 33 4.54 7.48 -6.84
CA GLN A 33 5.98 7.64 -6.68
C GLN A 33 6.40 9.10 -6.77
N GLU A 34 5.82 9.89 -7.67
CA GLU A 34 6.05 11.33 -7.78
C GLU A 34 5.63 12.06 -6.50
N ILE A 35 4.42 11.80 -6.00
CA ILE A 35 3.91 12.40 -4.77
C ILE A 35 4.78 11.98 -3.58
N ALA A 36 5.13 10.69 -3.48
CA ALA A 36 6.00 10.21 -2.40
C ALA A 36 7.38 10.88 -2.43
N THR A 37 7.92 11.16 -3.63
CA THR A 37 9.18 11.88 -3.81
C THR A 37 9.06 13.33 -3.32
N GLN A 38 7.98 14.03 -3.67
CA GLN A 38 7.70 15.38 -3.19
C GLN A 38 7.54 15.43 -1.66
N GLU A 39 6.85 14.45 -1.07
CA GLU A 39 6.69 14.29 0.39
C GLU A 39 7.94 13.74 1.10
N LYS A 40 9.03 13.44 0.36
CA LYS A 40 10.26 12.84 0.88
C LYS A 40 10.01 11.55 1.70
N THR A 41 9.11 10.71 1.20
CA THR A 41 8.69 9.46 1.86
C THR A 41 8.71 8.28 0.88
N LYS A 42 8.47 7.07 1.39
CA LYS A 42 8.32 5.87 0.55
C LYS A 42 6.86 5.71 0.11
N PRO A 43 6.58 5.30 -1.15
CA PRO A 43 5.22 5.08 -1.65
C PRO A 43 4.33 4.25 -0.71
N GLY A 44 4.84 3.12 -0.19
CA GLY A 44 4.08 2.28 0.74
C GLY A 44 3.77 2.96 2.09
N ILE A 45 4.64 3.85 2.57
CA ILE A 45 4.39 4.63 3.79
C ILE A 45 3.31 5.68 3.53
N LEU A 46 3.38 6.34 2.38
CA LEU A 46 2.37 7.31 1.94
C LEU A 46 0.97 6.67 1.84
N VAL A 47 0.86 5.53 1.16
CA VAL A 47 -0.40 4.77 1.07
C VAL A 47 -0.92 4.41 2.45
N LYS A 48 -0.06 3.90 3.35
CA LYS A 48 -0.46 3.58 4.73
C LYS A 48 -0.99 4.80 5.49
N LYS A 49 -0.38 5.98 5.31
CA LYS A 49 -0.82 7.25 5.92
C LYS A 49 -2.20 7.66 5.38
N ILE A 50 -2.39 7.62 4.07
CA ILE A 50 -3.66 7.96 3.40
C ILE A 50 -4.79 7.04 3.89
N ILE A 51 -4.58 5.72 3.87
CA ILE A 51 -5.59 4.74 4.33
C ILE A 51 -5.97 4.98 5.79
N LYS A 52 -4.98 5.27 6.66
CA LYS A 52 -5.23 5.53 8.08
C LYS A 52 -6.08 6.78 8.28
N GLU A 53 -5.82 7.85 7.54
CA GLU A 53 -6.62 9.08 7.62
C GLU A 53 -8.03 8.88 7.05
N TRP A 54 -8.17 8.15 5.93
CA TRP A 54 -9.47 7.80 5.38
C TRP A 54 -10.34 6.99 6.37
N LEU A 55 -9.78 5.96 7.01
CA LEU A 55 -10.48 5.18 8.02
C LEU A 55 -10.93 6.02 9.22
N LYS A 56 -10.14 7.02 9.63
CA LYS A 56 -10.53 7.96 10.69
C LYS A 56 -11.69 8.85 10.26
N MET A 57 -11.68 9.35 9.02
CA MET A 57 -12.77 10.17 8.48
C MET A 57 -14.07 9.37 8.39
N GLU A 58 -14.00 8.15 7.88
CA GLU A 58 -15.15 7.23 7.80
C GLU A 58 -15.73 6.92 9.18
N LYS A 59 -14.87 6.70 10.19
CA LYS A 59 -15.33 6.51 11.58
C LYS A 59 -16.09 7.74 12.09
N LYS A 60 -15.54 8.94 11.91
CA LYS A 60 -16.19 10.19 12.31
C LYS A 60 -17.53 10.43 11.59
N LYS A 61 -17.61 10.05 10.31
CA LYS A 61 -18.84 10.17 9.51
C LYS A 61 -19.95 9.29 10.09
N ARG A 62 -19.64 8.02 10.37
CA ARG A 62 -20.59 7.09 11.02
C ARG A 62 -21.03 7.54 12.40
N GLU A 63 -20.13 8.08 13.23
CA GLU A 63 -20.47 8.61 14.55
C GLU A 63 -21.43 9.82 14.46
N LYS A 64 -21.26 10.68 13.46
CA LYS A 64 -22.19 11.79 13.19
C LYS A 64 -23.54 11.33 12.67
N GLU A 65 -23.58 10.28 11.86
CA GLU A 65 -24.83 9.70 11.35
C GLU A 65 -25.64 9.02 12.48
N TRP A 66 -24.98 8.40 13.46
CA TRP A 66 -25.65 7.79 14.62
C TRP A 66 -26.06 8.77 15.72
N SER A 67 -25.54 10.01 15.71
CA SER A 67 -25.87 11.04 16.70
C SER A 67 -27.01 11.97 16.23
N LYS A 68 -27.67 11.64 15.11
CA LYS A 68 -28.72 12.42 14.46
C LYS A 68 -30.05 11.68 14.53
#